data_AF-A0A6J8BDK4-F1
#
_entry.id   AF-A0A6J8BDK4-F1
#
_cell.length_a   1.000
_cell.length_b   1.000
_cell.length_c   1.000
_cell.angle_alpha   90.00
_cell.angle_beta   90.00
_cell.angle_gamma   90.00
#
_symmetry.space_group_name_H-M   'P 1'
#
loop_
_entity.id
_entity.type
_entity.pdbx_description
1 polymer ?
#
loop_
_entity_poly.entity_id
_entity_poly.type
_entity_poly.pdbx_seq_one_letter_code
_entity_poly.pdbx_strand_id
1 'polypeptide(L)'
;MAAASLQRWALTLSAYEYSIVYKEGQNNANADALSRLPLTCKTEETEAEVPGEMILLTEHMDLTPVTSRQIKSWTHKDPILSRVMNYVLQCWPASNADDDLRPYFTRKLEFSLHDGCLLWGNRVVVPTPGQETIMQELHEGHPGVTRMKMLARSYIWWPNMDSELENKVKTCQVNRHVPAEAPLHPWEWPEKTMVSCSYRLCWSVAW
;
A
#
# COMPACT_ATOMS: atom_id res chain seq x y z
N MET A 1 -2.58 -17.42 11.51
CA MET A 1 -1.38 -17.58 10.66
C MET A 1 -0.21 -16.93 11.37
N ALA A 2 0.96 -17.58 11.45
CA ALA A 2 2.14 -16.96 12.06
C ALA A 2 2.57 -15.76 11.22
N ALA A 3 3.03 -14.68 11.85
CA ALA A 3 3.49 -13.48 11.14
C ALA A 3 4.58 -13.84 10.10
N ALA A 4 4.52 -13.25 8.91
CA ALA A 4 5.46 -13.53 7.81
C ALA A 4 6.94 -13.44 8.24
N SER A 5 7.25 -12.55 9.18
CA SER A 5 8.57 -12.42 9.79
C SER A 5 9.04 -13.69 10.50
N LEU A 6 8.16 -14.39 11.22
CA LEU A 6 8.50 -15.64 11.92
C LEU A 6 8.74 -16.79 10.95
N GLN A 7 7.98 -16.85 9.84
CA GLN A 7 8.19 -17.86 8.80
C GLN A 7 9.53 -17.69 8.09
N ARG A 8 9.95 -16.44 7.82
CA ARG A 8 11.26 -16.14 7.24
C ARG A 8 12.39 -16.63 8.15
N TRP A 9 12.33 -16.29 9.45
CA TRP A 9 13.32 -16.77 10.41
C TRP A 9 13.30 -18.30 10.54
N ALA A 10 12.14 -18.94 10.50
CA ALA A 10 12.04 -20.40 10.54
C ALA A 10 12.71 -21.07 9.32
N LEU A 11 12.52 -20.52 8.12
CA LEU A 11 13.19 -21.01 6.89
C LEU A 11 14.69 -20.80 6.94
N THR A 12 15.16 -19.65 7.43
CA THR A 12 16.60 -19.40 7.56
C THR A 12 17.23 -20.32 8.60
N LEU A 13 16.57 -20.54 9.74
CA LEU A 13 17.09 -21.37 10.83
C LEU A 13 17.04 -22.87 10.51
N SER A 14 16.14 -23.32 9.63
CA SER A 14 16.04 -24.73 9.24
C SER A 14 17.26 -25.25 8.48
N ALA A 15 18.05 -24.35 7.88
CA ALA A 15 19.29 -24.70 7.20
C ALA A 15 20.46 -25.00 8.16
N TYR A 16 20.29 -24.77 9.46
CA TYR A 16 21.34 -24.92 10.47
C TYR A 16 20.94 -25.91 11.56
N GLU A 17 21.92 -26.65 12.07
CA GLU A 17 21.76 -27.41 13.31
C GLU A 17 22.17 -26.51 14.48
N TYR A 18 21.24 -26.26 15.42
CA TYR A 18 21.46 -25.34 16.52
C TYR A 18 20.93 -25.86 17.86
N SER A 19 21.61 -25.47 18.95
CA SER A 19 21.16 -25.69 20.31
C SER A 19 20.67 -24.38 20.92
N ILE A 20 19.44 -24.37 21.44
CA ILE A 20 18.89 -23.20 22.14
C ILE A 20 19.46 -23.15 23.55
N VAL A 21 20.23 -22.10 23.86
CA VAL A 21 20.81 -21.87 25.18
C VAL A 21 20.21 -20.60 25.77
N TYR A 22 19.70 -20.70 27.00
CA TYR A 22 19.20 -19.53 27.74
C TYR A 22 20.36 -18.64 28.18
N LYS A 23 20.21 -17.34 27.96
CA LYS A 23 21.15 -16.31 28.43
C LYS A 23 20.38 -15.31 29.27
N GLU A 24 20.82 -15.11 30.51
CA GLU A 24 20.22 -14.11 31.40
C GLU A 24 20.29 -12.71 30.78
N GLY A 25 19.22 -11.92 30.92
CA GLY A 25 19.08 -10.62 30.27
C GLY A 25 20.23 -9.65 30.55
N GLN A 26 20.77 -9.66 31.78
CA GLN A 26 21.93 -8.85 32.17
C GLN A 26 23.17 -9.15 31.32
N ASN A 27 23.34 -10.40 30.90
CA ASN A 27 24.46 -10.86 30.08
C ASN A 27 24.16 -10.74 28.57
N ASN A 28 22.94 -10.36 28.17
CA ASN A 28 22.53 -10.22 26.78
C ASN A 28 22.56 -8.76 26.27
N ALA A 29 23.47 -7.96 26.83
CA ALA A 29 23.57 -6.52 26.56
C ALA A 29 23.72 -6.16 25.06
N ASN A 30 24.37 -7.01 24.26
CA ASN A 30 24.57 -6.76 22.82
C ASN A 30 23.24 -6.71 22.04
N ALA A 31 22.28 -7.58 22.39
CA ALA A 31 20.95 -7.60 21.76
C ALA A 31 20.09 -6.44 22.28
N ASP A 32 20.20 -6.12 23.57
CA ASP A 32 19.44 -5.03 24.19
C ASP A 32 19.88 -3.67 23.64
N ALA A 33 21.19 -3.48 23.42
CA ALA A 33 21.77 -2.28 22.84
C ALA A 33 21.13 -1.90 21.49
N LEU A 34 20.99 -2.86 20.56
CA LEU A 34 20.40 -2.59 19.25
C LEU A 34 18.88 -2.32 19.31
N SER A 35 18.19 -2.82 20.33
CA SER A 35 16.75 -2.61 20.48
C SER A 35 16.37 -1.34 21.25
N ARG A 36 17.28 -0.79 22.06
CA ARG A 36 16.98 0.26 23.05
C ARG A 36 17.94 1.44 23.05
N LEU A 37 18.99 1.49 22.24
CA LEU A 37 19.83 2.69 22.15
C LEU A 37 18.98 3.87 21.65
N PRO A 38 18.68 4.88 22.47
CA PRO A 38 18.02 6.09 22.01
C PRO A 38 19.07 6.91 21.26
N LEU A 39 19.07 6.82 19.93
CA LEU A 39 19.90 7.68 19.11
C LEU A 39 19.33 9.10 19.14
N THR A 40 20.18 10.10 19.36
CA THR A 40 19.83 11.50 19.10
C THR A 40 19.65 11.68 17.60
N CYS A 41 18.40 11.61 17.16
CA CYS A 41 18.02 11.61 15.76
C CYS A 41 18.48 12.88 15.04
N LYS A 42 19.44 12.75 14.11
CA LYS A 42 19.46 13.56 12.89
C LYS A 42 18.81 12.72 11.82
N THR A 43 17.71 13.23 11.28
CA THR A 43 16.91 12.60 10.23
C THR A 43 17.78 12.37 9.00
N GLU A 44 18.27 11.14 8.84
CA GLU A 44 18.64 10.61 7.54
C GLU A 44 17.61 9.54 7.22
N GLU A 45 16.92 9.77 6.11
CA GLU A 45 15.88 8.92 5.56
C GLU A 45 16.50 7.54 5.28
N THR A 46 16.35 6.60 6.22
CA THR A 46 16.61 5.20 5.92
C THR A 46 15.64 4.79 4.82
N GLU A 47 16.17 4.63 3.61
CA GLU A 47 15.53 3.95 2.51
C GLU A 47 14.94 2.66 3.06
N ALA A 48 13.61 2.60 3.15
CA ALA A 48 12.92 1.37 3.47
C ALA A 48 13.29 0.39 2.37
N GLU A 49 14.06 -0.65 2.72
CA GLU A 49 14.39 -1.75 1.83
C GLU A 49 13.09 -2.26 1.22
N VAL A 50 12.87 -1.92 -0.05
CA VAL A 50 11.79 -2.47 -0.86
C VAL A 50 12.07 -3.97 -0.91
N PRO A 51 11.18 -4.84 -0.38
CA PRO A 51 11.43 -6.26 -0.38
C PRO A 51 11.78 -6.73 -1.79
N GLY A 52 12.93 -7.39 -1.94
CA GLY A 52 13.42 -8.00 -3.18
C GLY A 52 12.57 -9.20 -3.64
N GLU A 53 11.25 -9.11 -3.50
CA GLU A 53 10.26 -10.10 -3.95
C GLU A 53 9.87 -9.90 -5.44
N MET A 54 10.74 -9.28 -6.25
CA MET A 54 10.44 -9.04 -7.68
C MET A 54 10.44 -10.30 -8.56
N ILE A 55 10.68 -11.51 -8.03
CA ILE A 55 10.93 -12.70 -8.86
C ILE A 55 9.94 -13.86 -8.64
N LEU A 56 9.13 -13.85 -7.58
CA LEU A 56 8.33 -15.04 -7.21
C LEU A 56 6.81 -14.80 -7.09
N LEU A 57 6.27 -13.87 -7.90
CA LEU A 57 4.83 -13.63 -7.95
C LEU A 57 4.10 -14.58 -8.94
N THR A 58 4.82 -15.25 -9.85
CA THR A 58 4.21 -16.17 -10.82
C THR A 58 3.67 -17.45 -10.17
N GLU A 59 4.31 -17.93 -9.08
CA GLU A 59 3.91 -19.19 -8.41
C GLU A 59 2.78 -19.00 -7.37
N HIS A 60 2.39 -17.76 -7.04
CA HIS A 60 1.33 -17.45 -6.09
C HIS A 60 0.11 -16.75 -6.72
N MET A 61 -0.17 -17.00 -8.00
CA MET A 61 -1.33 -16.41 -8.69
C MET A 61 -2.66 -16.67 -7.97
N ASP A 62 -2.78 -17.77 -7.23
CA ASP A 62 -4.00 -18.16 -6.51
C ASP A 62 -4.27 -17.33 -5.23
N LEU A 63 -3.31 -16.53 -4.78
CA LEU A 63 -3.46 -15.62 -3.63
C LEU A 63 -3.65 -14.15 -4.05
N THR A 64 -3.67 -13.87 -5.36
CA THR A 64 -3.89 -12.52 -5.86
C THR A 64 -5.39 -12.22 -5.96
N PRO A 65 -5.86 -11.03 -5.54
CA PRO A 65 -7.27 -10.67 -5.57
C PRO A 65 -7.82 -10.59 -7.00
N VAL A 66 -6.93 -10.44 -7.99
CA VAL A 66 -7.26 -10.42 -9.41
C VAL A 66 -6.38 -11.44 -10.14
N THR A 67 -7.01 -12.46 -10.72
CA THR A 67 -6.28 -13.52 -11.43
C THR A 67 -5.81 -13.05 -12.81
N SER A 68 -4.66 -13.54 -13.26
CA SER A 68 -4.12 -13.29 -14.62
C SER A 68 -5.13 -13.57 -15.74
N ARG A 69 -5.96 -14.61 -15.60
CA ARG A 69 -7.04 -14.94 -16.54
C ARG A 69 -8.07 -13.81 -16.67
N GLN A 70 -8.43 -13.17 -15.56
CA GLN A 70 -9.38 -12.05 -15.55
C GLN A 70 -8.77 -10.84 -16.24
N ILE A 71 -7.52 -10.50 -15.89
CA ILE A 71 -6.77 -9.39 -16.52
C ILE A 71 -6.73 -9.57 -18.03
N LYS A 72 -6.31 -10.75 -18.51
CA LYS A 72 -6.29 -11.08 -19.94
C LYS A 72 -7.64 -10.88 -20.61
N SER A 73 -8.71 -11.36 -19.98
CA SER A 73 -10.07 -11.22 -20.52
C SER A 73 -10.53 -9.77 -20.59
N TRP A 74 -10.17 -8.94 -19.61
CA TRP A 74 -10.51 -7.52 -19.55
C TRP A 74 -9.67 -6.70 -20.52
N THR A 75 -8.37 -6.96 -20.61
CA THR A 75 -7.45 -6.33 -21.58
C THR A 75 -7.93 -6.54 -23.02
N HIS A 76 -8.43 -7.74 -23.35
CA HIS A 76 -8.94 -8.01 -24.70
C HIS A 76 -10.30 -7.34 -24.97
N LYS A 77 -11.12 -7.12 -23.93
CA LYS A 77 -12.41 -6.43 -24.06
C LYS A 77 -12.25 -4.91 -24.12
N ASP A 78 -11.21 -4.38 -23.50
CA ASP A 78 -10.95 -2.94 -23.44
C ASP A 78 -10.46 -2.42 -24.81
N PRO A 79 -11.15 -1.43 -25.42
CA PRO A 79 -10.78 -0.89 -26.72
C PRO A 79 -9.42 -0.17 -26.72
N ILE A 80 -8.98 0.39 -25.59
CA ILE A 80 -7.71 1.12 -25.50
C ILE A 80 -6.57 0.12 -25.31
N LEU A 81 -6.69 -0.75 -24.31
CA LEU A 81 -5.62 -1.70 -23.99
C LEU A 81 -5.43 -2.75 -25.09
N SER A 82 -6.48 -3.19 -25.78
CA SER A 82 -6.35 -4.09 -26.94
C SER A 82 -5.58 -3.44 -28.10
N ARG A 83 -5.77 -2.14 -28.35
CA ARG A 83 -4.96 -1.39 -29.32
C ARG A 83 -3.51 -1.30 -28.89
N VAL A 84 -3.24 -0.98 -27.62
CA VAL A 84 -1.88 -0.96 -27.06
C VAL A 84 -1.22 -2.33 -27.21
N MET A 85 -1.94 -3.41 -26.90
CA MET A 85 -1.46 -4.78 -27.04
C MET A 85 -1.07 -5.10 -28.50
N ASN A 86 -1.89 -4.68 -29.47
CA ASN A 86 -1.57 -4.83 -30.89
C ASN A 86 -0.34 -3.99 -31.30
N TYR A 87 -0.17 -2.78 -30.78
CA TYR A 87 1.02 -1.96 -31.06
C TYR A 87 2.30 -2.54 -30.47
N VAL A 88 2.22 -3.20 -29.32
CA VAL A 88 3.37 -3.91 -28.74
C VAL A 88 3.79 -5.09 -29.63
N LEU A 89 2.84 -5.78 -30.29
CA LEU A 89 3.13 -6.91 -31.17
C LEU A 89 3.55 -6.49 -32.60
N GLN A 90 2.89 -5.50 -33.18
CA GLN A 90 3.03 -5.12 -34.60
C GLN A 90 3.92 -3.89 -34.84
N CYS A 91 4.33 -3.20 -33.78
CA CYS A 91 4.99 -1.88 -33.72
C CYS A 91 4.04 -0.70 -33.48
N TRP A 92 4.60 0.32 -32.82
CA TRP A 92 3.91 1.57 -32.52
C TRP A 92 3.88 2.50 -33.74
N PRO A 93 2.77 3.24 -33.96
CA PRO A 93 2.68 4.22 -35.04
C PRO A 93 3.66 5.39 -34.80
N ALA A 94 4.06 6.07 -35.88
CA ALA A 94 5.00 7.19 -35.82
C ALA A 94 4.44 8.42 -35.07
N SER A 95 3.13 8.65 -35.17
CA SER A 95 2.40 9.73 -34.50
C SER A 95 1.13 9.20 -33.85
N ASN A 96 0.80 9.72 -32.67
CA ASN A 96 -0.44 9.44 -31.97
C ASN A 96 -1.48 10.52 -32.29
N ALA A 97 -2.66 10.09 -32.77
CA ALA A 97 -3.79 11.00 -33.00
C ALA A 97 -4.74 11.07 -31.78
N ASP A 98 -4.81 10.01 -30.98
CA ASP A 98 -5.70 9.92 -29.81
C ASP A 98 -4.99 10.37 -28.52
N ASP A 99 -5.64 11.25 -27.76
CA ASP A 99 -5.14 11.74 -26.47
C ASP A 99 -5.20 10.64 -25.39
N ASP A 100 -6.19 9.73 -25.45
CA ASP A 100 -6.34 8.61 -24.52
C ASP A 100 -5.16 7.62 -24.56
N LEU A 101 -4.47 7.53 -25.70
CA LEU A 101 -3.31 6.67 -25.90
C LEU A 101 -1.99 7.33 -25.51
N ARG A 102 -1.99 8.65 -25.26
CA ARG A 102 -0.82 9.43 -24.87
C ARG A 102 -0.04 8.88 -23.67
N PRO A 103 -0.67 8.45 -22.54
CA PRO A 103 0.06 7.92 -21.40
C PRO A 103 0.81 6.62 -21.73
N TYR A 104 0.30 5.83 -22.68
CA TYR A 104 0.93 4.61 -23.15
C TYR A 104 2.02 4.92 -24.20
N PHE A 105 1.77 5.87 -25.10
CA PHE A 105 2.73 6.26 -26.14
C PHE A 105 4.03 6.84 -25.56
N THR A 106 3.93 7.58 -24.46
CA THR A 106 5.09 8.15 -23.75
C THR A 106 6.05 7.07 -23.24
N ARG A 107 5.52 5.89 -22.88
CA ARG A 107 6.25 4.78 -22.27
C ARG A 107 6.37 3.56 -23.21
N LYS A 108 6.16 3.77 -24.52
CA LYS A 108 5.99 2.71 -25.52
C LYS A 108 7.09 1.64 -25.56
N LEU A 109 8.33 2.04 -25.26
CA LEU A 109 9.51 1.15 -25.31
C LEU A 109 9.62 0.24 -24.09
N GLU A 110 8.91 0.54 -23.01
CA GLU A 110 8.98 -0.18 -21.74
C GLU A 110 7.84 -1.19 -21.58
N PHE A 111 6.93 -1.26 -22.56
CA PHE A 111 5.84 -2.22 -22.55
C PHE A 111 6.27 -3.58 -23.09
N SER A 112 5.88 -4.63 -22.40
CA SER A 112 6.06 -6.02 -22.80
C SER A 112 4.76 -6.80 -22.62
N LEU A 113 4.68 -7.97 -23.24
CA LEU A 113 3.50 -8.83 -23.21
C LEU A 113 3.91 -10.20 -22.69
N HIS A 114 3.27 -10.66 -21.61
CA HIS A 114 3.50 -11.96 -21.00
C HIS A 114 2.17 -12.67 -20.78
N ASP A 115 2.02 -13.90 -21.29
CA ASP A 115 0.79 -14.71 -21.19
C ASP A 115 -0.53 -14.04 -21.65
N GLY A 116 -0.45 -12.99 -22.46
CA GLY A 116 -1.60 -12.18 -22.87
C GLY A 116 -1.99 -11.09 -21.85
N CYS A 117 -1.14 -10.81 -20.87
CA CYS A 117 -1.21 -9.64 -20.01
C CYS A 117 -0.19 -8.60 -20.48
N LEU A 118 -0.55 -7.32 -20.37
CA LEU A 118 0.34 -6.21 -20.68
C LEU A 118 1.14 -5.83 -19.42
N LEU A 119 2.44 -5.63 -19.56
CA LEU A 119 3.34 -5.25 -18.49
C LEU A 119 4.10 -3.98 -18.86
N TRP A 120 4.37 -3.15 -17.86
CA TRP A 120 5.26 -2.00 -17.94
C TRP A 120 6.47 -2.26 -17.04
N GLY A 121 7.63 -2.54 -17.65
CA GLY A 121 8.76 -3.12 -16.93
C GLY A 121 8.34 -4.42 -16.24
N ASN A 122 8.41 -4.44 -14.90
CA ASN A 122 8.00 -5.58 -14.07
C ASN A 122 6.57 -5.45 -13.49
N ARG A 123 5.83 -4.41 -13.87
CA ARG A 123 4.51 -4.09 -13.29
C ARG A 123 3.39 -4.53 -14.21
N VAL A 124 2.32 -5.07 -13.66
CA VAL A 124 1.15 -5.47 -14.43
C VAL A 124 0.26 -4.26 -14.74
N VAL A 125 -0.14 -4.11 -16.00
CA VAL A 125 -1.11 -3.09 -16.40
C VAL A 125 -2.51 -3.59 -16.05
N VAL A 126 -3.22 -2.85 -15.20
CA VAL A 126 -4.53 -3.28 -14.68
C VAL A 126 -5.67 -2.56 -15.43
N PRO A 127 -6.57 -3.32 -16.10
CA PRO A 127 -7.77 -2.77 -16.71
C PRO A 127 -8.76 -2.19 -15.68
N THR A 128 -9.58 -1.23 -16.11
CA THR A 128 -10.60 -0.55 -15.29
C THR A 128 -11.38 -1.45 -14.31
N PRO A 129 -11.95 -2.60 -14.71
CA PRO A 129 -12.71 -3.45 -13.78
C PRO A 129 -11.88 -4.03 -12.61
N GLY A 130 -10.57 -4.21 -12.79
CA GLY A 130 -9.69 -4.73 -11.74
C GLY A 130 -9.20 -3.67 -10.76
N GLN A 131 -9.22 -2.40 -11.16
CA GLN A 131 -8.64 -1.30 -10.38
C GLN A 131 -9.32 -1.13 -9.03
N GLU A 132 -10.66 -1.22 -8.97
CA GLU A 132 -11.39 -1.06 -7.71
C GLU A 132 -11.07 -2.17 -6.70
N THR A 133 -11.01 -3.41 -7.17
CA THR A 133 -10.70 -4.57 -6.31
C THR A 133 -9.31 -4.41 -5.70
N ILE A 134 -8.32 -4.04 -6.51
CA ILE A 134 -6.95 -3.84 -6.03
C ILE A 134 -6.85 -2.61 -5.10
N MET A 135 -7.59 -1.54 -5.38
CA MET A 135 -7.64 -0.38 -4.49
C MET A 135 -8.23 -0.72 -3.11
N GLN A 136 -9.21 -1.62 -3.04
CA GLN A 136 -9.77 -2.08 -1.76
C GLN A 136 -8.73 -2.88 -0.97
N GLU A 137 -8.04 -3.80 -1.62
CA GLU A 137 -6.98 -4.63 -1.04
C GLU A 137 -5.80 -3.80 -0.55
N LEU A 138 -5.32 -2.85 -1.36
CA LEU A 138 -4.26 -1.91 -0.96
C LEU A 138 -4.67 -1.01 0.21
N HIS A 139 -5.96 -0.81 0.43
CA HIS A 139 -6.49 -0.01 1.52
C HIS A 139 -6.83 -0.84 2.77
N GLU A 140 -6.65 -2.17 2.72
CA GLU A 140 -6.83 -3.04 3.88
C GLU A 140 -5.87 -2.62 5.01
N GLY A 141 -6.39 -2.45 6.22
CA GLY A 141 -5.63 -1.94 7.36
C GLY A 141 -5.36 -0.43 7.33
N HIS A 142 -6.04 0.32 6.45
CA HIS A 142 -5.99 1.79 6.34
C HIS A 142 -4.57 2.39 6.29
N PRO A 143 -3.67 1.88 5.43
CA PRO A 143 -2.35 2.49 5.29
C PRO A 143 -2.46 3.93 4.81
N GLY A 144 -1.54 4.79 5.28
CA GLY A 144 -1.39 6.14 4.77
C GLY A 144 -1.03 6.17 3.28
N VAL A 145 -1.29 7.31 2.64
CA VAL A 145 -1.13 7.50 1.19
C VAL A 145 0.26 7.14 0.65
N THR A 146 1.32 7.46 1.39
CA THR A 146 2.70 7.18 0.97
C THR A 146 2.95 5.68 0.87
N ARG A 147 2.51 4.91 1.87
CA ARG A 147 2.66 3.45 1.90
C ARG A 147 1.83 2.79 0.81
N MET A 148 0.60 3.26 0.60
CA MET A 148 -0.30 2.74 -0.44
C MET A 148 0.29 2.97 -1.84
N LYS A 149 0.83 4.16 -2.13
CA LYS A 149 1.51 4.46 -3.39
C LYS A 149 2.76 3.62 -3.60
N MET A 150 3.58 3.45 -2.56
CA MET A 150 4.79 2.64 -2.62
C MET A 150 4.46 1.20 -3.04
N LEU A 151 3.45 0.60 -2.39
CA LEU A 151 3.01 -0.77 -2.66
C LEU A 151 2.37 -0.92 -4.04
N ALA A 152 1.54 0.04 -4.45
CA ALA A 152 0.96 0.02 -5.80
C ALA A 152 2.07 0.09 -6.86
N ARG A 153 3.02 1.04 -6.70
CA ARG A 153 4.11 1.23 -7.65
C ARG A 153 5.05 0.02 -7.72
N SER A 154 5.15 -0.85 -6.73
CA SER A 154 6.00 -2.04 -6.89
C SER A 154 5.40 -3.10 -7.81
N TYR A 155 4.07 -3.20 -7.92
CA TYR A 155 3.42 -4.34 -8.58
C TYR A 155 2.54 -3.97 -9.79
N ILE A 156 1.87 -2.82 -9.76
CA ILE A 156 0.77 -2.49 -10.68
C ILE A 156 0.93 -1.10 -11.28
N TRP A 157 0.24 -0.89 -12.40
CA TRP A 157 0.20 0.41 -13.05
C TRP A 157 -1.06 0.61 -13.91
N TRP A 158 -1.58 1.84 -13.91
CA TRP A 158 -2.53 2.38 -14.89
C TRP A 158 -2.43 3.91 -14.93
N PRO A 159 -2.98 4.58 -15.96
CA PRO A 159 -3.00 6.04 -16.03
C PRO A 159 -3.68 6.66 -14.80
N ASN A 160 -3.10 7.70 -14.21
CA ASN A 160 -3.64 8.44 -13.06
C ASN A 160 -3.81 7.64 -11.75
N MET A 161 -3.19 6.46 -11.63
CA MET A 161 -3.22 5.61 -10.43
C MET A 161 -2.91 6.37 -9.12
N ASP A 162 -1.88 7.21 -9.10
CA ASP A 162 -1.51 7.94 -7.87
C ASP A 162 -2.62 8.87 -7.37
N SER A 163 -3.35 9.52 -8.28
CA SER A 163 -4.47 10.41 -7.95
C SER A 163 -5.67 9.64 -7.43
N GLU A 164 -5.95 8.47 -7.98
CA GLU A 164 -7.03 7.60 -7.52
C GLU A 164 -6.75 7.04 -6.12
N LEU A 165 -5.50 6.60 -5.86
CA LEU A 165 -5.06 6.15 -4.53
C LEU A 165 -5.17 7.26 -3.49
N GLU A 166 -4.74 8.49 -3.83
CA GLU A 166 -4.93 9.65 -2.96
C GLU A 166 -6.39 9.89 -2.61
N ASN A 167 -7.28 9.85 -3.60
CA ASN A 167 -8.69 10.08 -3.39
C ASN A 167 -9.30 9.01 -2.49
N LYS A 168 -8.89 7.74 -2.63
CA LYS A 168 -9.32 6.64 -1.76
C LYS A 168 -8.91 6.84 -0.31
N VAL A 169 -7.68 7.32 -0.07
CA VAL A 169 -7.21 7.60 1.29
C VAL A 169 -7.88 8.84 1.88
N LYS A 170 -8.13 9.88 1.09
CA LYS A 170 -8.82 11.10 1.53
C LYS A 170 -10.25 10.85 1.99
N THR A 171 -10.96 9.91 1.37
CA THR A 171 -12.33 9.54 1.75
C THR A 171 -12.39 8.59 2.95
N CYS A 172 -11.25 8.06 3.40
CA CYS A 172 -11.18 7.19 4.56
C CYS A 172 -11.30 7.97 5.87
N GLN A 173 -12.32 7.67 6.67
CA GLN A 173 -12.54 8.31 7.96
C GLN A 173 -11.40 8.04 8.96
N VAL A 174 -10.82 6.85 8.94
CA VAL A 174 -9.74 6.44 9.87
C VAL A 174 -8.46 7.22 9.62
N ASN A 175 -8.21 7.59 8.36
CA ASN A 175 -7.01 8.34 7.96
C ASN A 175 -7.22 9.86 7.96
N ARG A 176 -8.37 10.34 8.43
CA ARG A 176 -8.66 11.77 8.50
C ARG A 176 -7.87 12.41 9.65
N HIS A 177 -7.27 13.56 9.37
CA HIS A 177 -6.65 14.36 10.43
C HIS A 177 -7.67 14.64 11.54
N VAL A 178 -7.21 14.52 12.79
CA VAL A 178 -7.97 14.93 13.96
C VAL A 178 -8.37 16.40 13.74
N PRO A 179 -9.65 16.76 13.89
CA PRO A 179 -10.07 18.15 13.77
C PRO A 179 -9.28 19.02 14.75
N ALA A 180 -9.09 20.30 14.40
CA ALA A 180 -8.45 21.25 15.30
C ALA A 180 -9.15 21.21 16.67
N GLU A 181 -8.37 21.23 17.75
CA GLU A 181 -8.93 21.29 19.10
C GLU A 181 -9.91 22.46 19.19
N ALA A 182 -11.12 22.18 19.65
CA ALA A 182 -12.12 23.21 19.84
C ALA A 182 -11.57 24.23 20.86
N PRO A 183 -11.72 25.54 20.61
CA PRO A 183 -11.29 26.55 21.56
C PRO A 183 -11.98 26.29 22.90
N LEU A 184 -11.20 26.27 23.99
CA LEU A 184 -11.73 26.11 25.33
C LEU A 184 -12.68 27.27 25.62
N HIS A 185 -13.97 26.99 25.70
CA HIS A 185 -14.97 27.98 26.09
C HIS A 185 -14.98 28.08 27.62
N PRO A 186 -14.67 29.26 28.21
CA PRO A 186 -14.78 29.45 29.66
C PRO A 186 -16.23 29.27 30.09
N TRP A 187 -16.47 28.39 31.06
CA TRP A 187 -17.82 28.23 31.61
C TRP A 187 -18.22 29.50 32.36
N GLU A 188 -19.44 29.99 32.13
CA GLU A 188 -19.97 31.14 32.87
C GLU A 188 -20.10 30.78 34.36
N TRP A 189 -19.47 31.57 35.22
CA TRP A 189 -19.60 31.39 36.66
C TRP A 189 -21.03 31.72 37.09
N PRO A 190 -21.68 30.87 37.92
CA PRO A 190 -23.04 31.13 38.35
C PRO A 190 -23.09 32.36 39.28
N GLU A 191 -23.87 33.38 38.90
CA GLU A 191 -24.03 34.62 39.66
C GLU A 191 -24.96 34.47 40.89
N LYS A 192 -25.68 33.35 41.00
CA LYS A 192 -26.65 33.10 42.07
C LYS A 192 -26.43 31.73 42.70
N THR A 193 -26.50 31.67 44.02
CA THR A 193 -26.40 30.43 44.78
C THR A 193 -27.58 29.50 44.46
N MET A 194 -27.26 28.33 43.90
CA MET A 194 -28.11 27.14 43.74
C MET A 194 -29.48 27.35 43.06
N VAL A 195 -29.53 27.28 41.72
CA VAL A 195 -30.81 27.09 41.00
C VAL A 195 -30.86 25.84 40.12
N SER A 196 -29.74 25.23 39.72
CA SER A 196 -29.75 23.82 39.30
C SER A 196 -28.35 23.23 39.32
N CYS A 197 -28.21 22.03 39.88
CA CYS A 197 -27.00 21.24 39.72
C CYS A 197 -27.21 20.31 38.52
N SER A 198 -26.69 20.70 37.35
CA SER A 198 -26.75 19.83 36.17
C SER A 198 -25.63 18.79 36.28
N TYR A 199 -25.94 17.66 36.92
CA TYR A 199 -25.09 16.47 36.87
C TYR A 199 -25.24 15.83 35.49
N ARG A 200 -24.53 16.36 34.49
CA ARG A 200 -24.36 15.65 33.23
C ARG A 200 -23.23 14.65 33.42
N LEU A 201 -23.58 13.44 33.86
CA LEU A 201 -22.68 12.29 33.83
C LEU A 201 -22.26 12.06 32.38
N CYS A 202 -21.06 12.53 32.02
CA CYS A 202 -20.45 12.29 30.73
C CYS A 202 -19.94 10.85 30.71
N TRP A 203 -20.83 9.91 30.37
CA TRP A 203 -20.40 8.59 29.93
C TRP A 203 -19.77 8.76 28.56
N SER A 204 -18.44 8.80 28.52
CA SER A 204 -17.68 8.58 27.29
C SER A 204 -18.00 7.17 26.78
N VAL A 205 -18.90 7.09 25.81
CA VAL A 205 -19.02 5.89 24.99
C VAL A 205 -18.09 6.09 23.81
N ALA A 206 -16.89 5.55 23.95
CA ALA A 206 -15.99 5.32 22.83
C ALA A 206 -16.62 4.25 21.92
N TRP A 207 -16.84 4.63 20.66
CA TRP A 207 -16.91 3.71 19.52
C TRP A 207 -16.00 4.27 18.44
#